data_AF-A0A357NBH7-F1
#
_entry.id   AF-A0A357NBH7-F1
#
_cell.length_a   1.000
_cell.length_b   1.000
_cell.length_c   1.000
_cell.angle_alpha   90.00
_cell.angle_beta   90.00
_cell.angle_gamma   90.00
#
_symmetry.space_group_name_H-M   'P 1'
#
loop_
_entity.id
_entity.type
_entity.pdbx_description
1 polymer ?
#
loop_
_entity_poly.entity_id
_entity_poly.type
_entity_poly.pdbx_seq_one_letter_code
_entity_poly.pdbx_strand_id
1 'polypeptide(L)'
;MTQEASRITCKNCALRLALWCYERHWWFRLIREPLLAGMRVLAWRHGIDARAHTVRNAECHGCIRFMKAELEEKSPTFRFLNNIIGRRFTTLRDSLLTKEELAEAKRYARDAMGRD
;
A
#
# COMPACT_ATOMS: atom_id res chain seq x y z
N MET A 1 -4.06 25.53 4.19
CA MET A 1 -3.37 24.24 4.47
C MET A 1 -2.58 23.88 3.24
N THR A 2 -1.26 24.09 3.29
CA THR A 2 -0.34 23.96 2.17
C THR A 2 -0.17 22.47 1.87
N GLN A 3 -0.68 22.05 0.71
CA GLN A 3 -0.67 20.65 0.28
C GLN A 3 0.72 20.29 -0.25
N GLU A 4 1.42 19.40 0.45
CA GLU A 4 2.70 18.85 0.01
C GLU A 4 2.45 17.69 -0.94
N ALA A 5 2.87 17.84 -2.20
CA ALA A 5 2.86 16.76 -3.19
C ALA A 5 3.65 15.58 -2.62
N SER A 6 2.96 14.49 -2.32
CA SER A 6 3.54 13.34 -1.63
C SER A 6 4.69 12.74 -2.44
N ARG A 7 5.93 12.97 -1.99
CA ARG A 7 7.20 12.58 -2.63
C ARG A 7 7.49 11.07 -2.55
N ILE A 8 6.47 10.23 -2.43
CA ILE A 8 6.64 8.79 -2.27
C ILE A 8 6.80 8.15 -3.65
N THR A 9 8.03 7.78 -3.99
CA THR A 9 8.32 7.00 -5.19
C THR A 9 7.74 5.59 -5.06
N CYS A 10 6.70 5.28 -5.83
CA CYS A 10 6.12 3.95 -5.86
C CYS A 10 7.07 2.99 -6.61
N LYS A 11 7.81 2.14 -5.89
CA LYS A 11 8.68 1.11 -6.48
C LYS A 11 7.92 -0.16 -6.90
N ASN A 12 6.69 -0.33 -6.41
CA ASN A 12 5.86 -1.51 -6.69
C ASN A 12 4.37 -1.21 -6.39
N CYS A 13 3.47 -1.54 -7.31
CA CYS A 13 2.04 -1.23 -7.18
C CYS A 13 1.34 -2.26 -6.29
N ALA A 14 1.14 -1.91 -5.02
CA ALA A 14 0.49 -2.77 -4.02
C ALA A 14 -1.01 -3.02 -4.29
N LEU A 15 -1.63 -2.19 -5.14
CA LEU A 15 -3.00 -2.36 -5.60
C LEU A 15 -3.07 -3.46 -6.68
N ARG A 16 -2.21 -3.41 -7.70
CA ARG A 16 -2.20 -4.40 -8.78
C ARG A 16 -1.83 -5.79 -8.28
N LEU A 17 -0.86 -5.90 -7.38
CA LEU A 17 -0.55 -7.15 -6.68
C LEU A 17 -1.74 -7.67 -5.86
N ALA A 18 -2.56 -6.77 -5.29
CA ALA A 18 -3.77 -7.16 -4.57
C ALA A 18 -4.78 -7.81 -5.49
N LEU A 19 -4.98 -7.21 -6.67
CA LEU A 19 -5.99 -7.65 -7.62
C LEU A 19 -5.68 -9.06 -8.09
N TRP A 20 -4.43 -9.36 -8.46
CA TRP A 20 -4.03 -10.72 -8.79
C TRP A 20 -4.17 -11.71 -7.63
N CYS A 21 -3.81 -11.29 -6.40
CA CYS A 21 -4.07 -12.13 -5.23
C CYS A 21 -5.56 -12.36 -4.98
N TYR A 22 -6.42 -11.38 -5.25
CA TYR A 22 -7.88 -11.51 -5.10
C TYR A 22 -8.49 -12.42 -6.16
N GLU A 23 -8.03 -12.34 -7.41
CA GLU A 23 -8.50 -13.21 -8.48
C GLU A 23 -8.14 -14.68 -8.23
N ARG A 24 -6.94 -14.95 -7.71
CA ARG A 24 -6.48 -16.33 -7.45
C ARG A 24 -6.92 -16.88 -6.10
N HIS A 25 -7.02 -16.03 -5.08
CA HIS A 25 -7.20 -16.46 -3.70
C HIS A 25 -8.20 -15.56 -2.96
N TRP A 26 -9.48 -15.93 -3.01
CA TRP A 26 -10.56 -15.23 -2.31
C TRP A 26 -10.31 -15.04 -0.81
N TRP A 27 -9.65 -16.01 -0.14
CA TRP A 27 -9.33 -15.96 1.28
C TRP A 27 -8.28 -14.88 1.63
N PHE A 28 -7.49 -14.41 0.67
CA PHE A 28 -6.56 -13.31 0.86
C PHE A 28 -7.28 -12.03 1.29
N ARG A 29 -8.55 -11.87 0.89
CA ARG A 29 -9.42 -10.78 1.33
C ARG A 29 -9.63 -10.77 2.84
N LEU A 30 -9.81 -11.93 3.45
CA LEU A 30 -9.98 -12.08 4.90
C LEU A 30 -8.74 -11.69 5.70
N ILE A 31 -7.54 -11.73 5.10
CA ILE A 31 -6.31 -11.26 5.76
C ILE A 31 -6.10 -9.78 5.51
N ARG A 32 -6.26 -9.34 4.26
CA ARG A 32 -5.95 -7.97 3.84
C ARG A 32 -6.94 -6.95 4.36
N GLU A 33 -8.24 -7.26 4.39
CA GLU A 33 -9.26 -6.30 4.83
C GLU A 33 -9.14 -5.95 6.32
N PRO A 34 -8.94 -6.88 7.27
CA PRO A 34 -8.68 -6.54 8.66
C PRO A 34 -7.41 -5.71 8.85
N LEU A 35 -6.34 -6.04 8.12
CA LEU A 35 -5.11 -5.25 8.10
C LEU A 35 -5.35 -3.80 7.63
N LEU A 36 -6.17 -3.64 6.58
CA LEU A 36 -6.60 -2.34 6.09
C LEU A 36 -7.48 -1.59 7.06
N ALA A 37 -8.42 -2.27 7.70
CA ALA A 37 -9.28 -1.69 8.73
C ALA A 37 -8.44 -1.22 9.92
N GLY A 38 -7.47 -2.02 10.37
CA GLY A 38 -6.52 -1.64 11.43
C GLY A 38 -5.70 -0.40 11.06
N MET A 39 -5.19 -0.34 9.83
CA MET A 39 -4.52 0.87 9.31
C MET A 39 -5.45 2.08 9.28
N ARG A 40 -6.70 1.93 8.81
CA ARG A 40 -7.67 3.04 8.79
C ARG A 40 -8.04 3.53 10.18
N VAL A 41 -8.22 2.65 11.15
CA VAL A 41 -8.51 3.01 12.54
C VAL A 41 -7.34 3.76 13.16
N LEU A 42 -6.11 3.30 12.92
CA LEU A 42 -4.91 4.01 13.37
C LEU A 42 -4.76 5.36 12.66
N ALA A 43 -4.98 5.42 11.35
CA ALA A 43 -4.89 6.65 10.57
C ALA A 43 -5.91 7.67 11.07
N TRP A 44 -7.16 7.24 11.27
CA TRP A 44 -8.21 8.08 11.83
C TRP A 44 -7.85 8.60 13.22
N ARG A 45 -7.33 7.74 14.10
CA ARG A 45 -6.87 8.15 15.45
C ARG A 45 -5.71 9.13 15.44
N HIS A 46 -4.88 9.13 14.40
CA HIS A 46 -3.76 10.05 14.22
C HIS A 46 -4.11 11.24 13.29
N GLY A 47 -5.36 11.38 12.84
CA GLY A 47 -5.79 12.44 11.92
C GLY A 47 -5.14 12.39 10.53
N ILE A 48 -4.71 11.20 10.09
CA ILE A 48 -4.06 10.98 8.79
C ILE A 48 -5.13 10.70 7.74
N ASP A 49 -5.24 11.56 6.73
CA ASP A 49 -6.14 11.35 5.59
C ASP A 49 -5.35 11.07 4.31
N ALA A 50 -5.31 9.81 3.91
CA ALA A 50 -4.63 9.40 2.68
C ALA A 50 -5.31 9.94 1.40
N ARG A 51 -6.57 10.38 1.47
CA ARG A 51 -7.29 11.04 0.37
C ARG A 51 -7.03 12.54 0.33
N ALA A 52 -6.48 13.13 1.38
CA ALA A 52 -6.02 14.52 1.36
C ALA A 52 -4.70 14.70 0.58
N HIS A 53 -4.00 13.61 0.25
CA HIS A 53 -2.82 13.68 -0.61
C HIS A 53 -3.19 13.89 -2.07
N THR A 54 -2.73 15.01 -2.62
CA THR A 54 -2.74 15.27 -4.06
C THR A 54 -1.71 14.38 -4.74
N VAL A 55 -2.22 13.39 -5.46
CA VAL A 55 -1.42 12.48 -6.29
C VAL A 55 -1.57 12.86 -7.77
N ARG A 56 -0.52 12.62 -8.55
CA ARG A 56 -0.52 12.91 -9.99
C ARG A 56 -1.40 11.96 -10.81
N ASN A 57 -1.56 10.71 -10.35
CA ASN A 57 -2.41 9.71 -11.00
C ASN A 57 -3.66 9.45 -10.18
N ALA A 58 -4.83 9.47 -10.85
CA ALA A 58 -6.11 9.13 -10.23
C ALA A 58 -6.10 7.71 -9.61
N GLU A 59 -5.38 6.76 -10.22
CA GLU A 59 -5.22 5.40 -9.69
C GLU A 59 -4.44 5.33 -8.36
N CYS A 60 -3.63 6.35 -8.06
CA CYS A 60 -2.86 6.44 -6.83
C CYS A 60 -3.63 7.19 -5.72
N HIS A 61 -4.82 7.71 -6.01
CA HIS A 61 -5.57 8.55 -5.07
C HIS A 61 -6.10 7.70 -3.91
N GLY A 62 -5.78 8.09 -2.67
CA GLY A 62 -6.09 7.28 -1.49
C GLY A 62 -5.29 5.97 -1.41
N CYS A 63 -4.16 5.87 -2.11
CA CYS A 63 -3.33 4.67 -2.07
C CYS A 63 -2.84 4.38 -0.65
N ILE A 64 -3.01 3.12 -0.24
CA ILE A 64 -2.64 2.58 1.08
C ILE A 64 -1.16 2.84 1.41
N ARG A 65 -0.30 2.97 0.39
CA ARG A 65 1.13 3.19 0.57
C ARG A 65 1.44 4.57 1.18
N PHE A 66 0.66 5.60 0.86
CA PHE A 66 0.78 6.92 1.50
C PHE A 66 0.32 6.87 2.95
N MET A 67 -0.87 6.30 3.20
CA MET A 67 -1.39 6.07 4.55
C MET A 67 -0.38 5.33 5.43
N LYS A 68 0.22 4.26 4.88
CA LYS A 68 1.22 3.45 5.57
C LYS A 68 2.46 4.27 5.92
N ALA A 69 2.99 5.05 4.98
CA ALA A 69 4.20 5.84 5.22
C ALA A 69 3.98 6.90 6.31
N GLU A 70 2.86 7.62 6.26
CA GLU A 70 2.48 8.56 7.31
C GLU A 70 2.30 7.86 8.67
N LEU A 71 1.68 6.68 8.69
CA LEU A 71 1.53 5.90 9.91
C LEU A 71 2.87 5.40 10.46
N GLU A 72 3.82 5.02 9.61
CA GLU A 72 5.16 4.62 10.07
C GLU A 72 5.92 5.79 10.71
N GLU A 73 5.67 7.02 10.23
CA GLU A 73 6.25 8.23 10.79
C GLU A 73 5.59 8.62 12.13
N LYS A 74 4.26 8.68 12.16
CA LYS A 74 3.47 9.20 13.30
C LYS A 74 3.15 8.18 14.39
N SER A 75 3.19 6.87 14.10
CA SER A 75 2.75 5.83 15.02
C SER A 75 3.83 4.76 15.27
N PRO A 76 4.52 4.81 16.43
CA PRO A 76 5.48 3.77 16.83
C PRO A 76 4.84 2.38 16.93
N THR A 77 3.59 2.31 17.40
CA THR A 77 2.81 1.07 17.47
C THR A 77 2.59 0.48 16.08
N PHE A 78 2.24 1.32 15.10
CA PHE A 78 2.11 0.87 13.72
C PHE A 78 3.44 0.36 13.18
N ARG A 79 4.54 1.07 13.43
CA ARG A 79 5.89 0.65 13.01
C ARG A 79 6.27 -0.73 13.56
N PHE A 80 6.01 -0.98 14.84
CA PHE A 80 6.25 -2.28 15.48
C PHE A 80 5.41 -3.39 14.83
N LEU A 81 4.10 -3.17 14.71
CA LEU A 81 3.19 -4.13 14.08
C LEU A 81 3.55 -4.39 12.61
N ASN A 82 3.88 -3.34 11.86
CA ASN A 82 4.28 -3.44 10.46
C ASN A 82 5.61 -4.17 10.29
N ASN A 83 6.57 -4.03 11.22
CA ASN A 83 7.81 -4.80 11.17
C ASN A 83 7.58 -6.31 11.36
N ILE A 84 6.65 -6.69 12.24
CA ILE A 84 6.31 -8.10 12.49
C ILE A 84 5.43 -8.65 11.36
N ILE A 85 4.29 -8.02 11.12
CA ILE A 85 3.25 -8.50 10.22
C ILE A 85 3.63 -8.23 8.76
N GLY A 86 4.25 -7.09 8.46
CA GLY A 86 4.59 -6.70 7.09
C GLY A 86 5.57 -7.66 6.42
N ARG A 87 6.53 -8.22 7.16
CA ARG A 87 7.44 -9.26 6.63
C ARG A 87 6.66 -10.53 6.28
N ARG A 88 5.83 -11.02 7.21
CA ARG A 88 5.02 -12.22 7.02
C ARG A 88 4.03 -12.06 5.86
N PHE A 89 3.36 -10.91 5.79
CA PHE A 89 2.43 -10.58 4.72
C PHE A 89 3.13 -10.48 3.35
N THR A 90 4.33 -9.89 3.31
CA THR A 90 5.12 -9.81 2.08
C THR A 90 5.54 -11.20 1.61
N THR A 91 6.07 -12.04 2.51
CA THR A 91 6.43 -13.42 2.17
C THR A 91 5.22 -14.23 1.72
N LEU A 92 4.08 -14.10 2.40
CA LEU A 92 2.84 -14.76 2.02
C LEU A 92 2.38 -14.33 0.63
N ARG A 93 2.26 -13.02 0.39
CA ARG A 93 1.86 -12.47 -0.92
C ARG A 93 2.82 -12.92 -2.02
N ASP A 94 4.12 -12.83 -1.80
CA ASP A 94 5.12 -13.18 -2.80
C ASP A 94 5.15 -14.69 -3.07
N SER A 95 4.72 -15.53 -2.11
CA SER A 95 4.53 -16.97 -2.35
C SER A 95 3.28 -17.31 -3.15
N LEU A 96 2.29 -16.40 -3.17
CA LEU A 96 1.04 -16.56 -3.93
C LEU A 96 1.13 -16.01 -5.36
N LEU A 97 2.24 -15.33 -5.70
CA LEU A 97 2.46 -14.70 -6.99
C LEU A 97 3.68 -15.29 -7.68
N THR A 98 3.67 -15.33 -9.00
CA THR A 98 4.83 -15.75 -9.79
C THR A 98 5.88 -14.64 -9.84
N LYS A 99 7.13 -15.02 -10.14
CA LYS A 99 8.23 -14.05 -10.33
C LYS A 99 7.92 -13.07 -11.46
N GLU A 100 7.19 -13.51 -12.49
CA GLU A 100 6.78 -12.69 -13.63
C GLU A 100 5.75 -11.65 -13.22
N GLU A 101 4.72 -12.03 -12.44
CA GLU A 101 3.73 -11.10 -11.88
C GLU A 101 4.41 -10.04 -10.98
N LEU A 102 5.35 -10.46 -10.13
CA LEU A 102 6.13 -9.52 -9.30
C LEU A 102 6.96 -8.55 -10.15
N ALA A 103 7.51 -9.00 -11.29
CA ALA A 103 8.23 -8.15 -12.23
C ALA A 103 7.27 -7.19 -12.96
N GLU A 104 6.13 -7.68 -13.41
CA GLU A 104 5.05 -6.92 -14.07
C GLU A 104 4.56 -5.77 -13.18
N ALA A 105 4.31 -6.02 -11.89
CA ALA A 105 3.89 -4.99 -10.95
C ALA A 105 4.98 -3.92 -10.69
N LYS A 106 6.26 -4.31 -10.74
CA LYS A 106 7.38 -3.35 -10.67
C LYS A 106 7.44 -2.50 -11.93
N ARG A 107 7.28 -3.09 -13.12
CA ARG A 107 7.20 -2.32 -14.38
C ARG A 107 6.04 -1.34 -14.34
N TYR A 108 4.84 -1.78 -13.97
CA TYR A 108 3.67 -0.92 -13.88
C TYR A 108 3.87 0.26 -12.92
N ALA A 109 4.50 0.02 -11.77
CA ALA A 109 4.82 1.10 -10.84
C ALA A 109 5.80 2.12 -11.42
N ARG A 110 6.77 1.66 -12.22
CA ARG A 110 7.72 2.53 -12.91
C ARG A 110 7.03 3.35 -14.00
N ASP A 111 6.18 2.72 -14.80
CA ASP A 111 5.46 3.36 -15.91
C ASP A 111 4.42 4.37 -15.40
N ALA A 112 3.68 4.01 -14.35
CA ALA A 112 2.73 4.91 -13.71
C ALA A 112 3.42 6.14 -13.10
N MET A 113 4.66 6.00 -12.60
CA MET A 113 5.44 7.12 -12.07
C MET A 113 6.22 7.89 -13.16
N GLY A 114 6.29 7.37 -14.38
CA GLY A 114 7.15 7.85 -15.47
C GLY A 114 6.41 8.42 -16.68
N ARG A 115 5.09 8.61 -16.62
CA ARG A 115 4.40 9.49 -17.57
C ARG A 115 4.52 10.93 -17.08
N ASP A 116 5.48 11.64 -17.66
CA ASP A 116 5.52 13.12 -17.71
C ASP A 116 4.26 13.67 -18.38
#